data_AF-A0A936VV14-F1
#
_entry.id   AF-A0A936VV14-F1
#
_cell.length_a   1.000
_cell.length_b   1.000
_cell.length_c   1.000
_cell.angle_alpha   90.00
_cell.angle_beta   90.00
_cell.angle_gamma   90.00
#
_symmetry.space_group_name_H-M   'P 1'
#
loop_
_entity.id
_entity.type
_entity.pdbx_description
1 polymer ?
#
loop_
_entity_poly.entity_id
_entity_poly.type
_entity_poly.pdbx_seq_one_letter_code
_entity_poly.pdbx_strand_id
1 'polypeptide(L)'
;MKIYLKHLELDSVVFPDSLSALTLNPLICNRFDADSITGSPEVWVTGVPMYHGRPLYPLQDHGYCNVKVWYEDIIDPAYKKCGKKMIRNWTVFRWYCNTFEKKVYPQLIEIIDTLAPTIKCPYPIEATTAGGYKCEANVFVPMPVTYDSCVNDVTVDLVYPGGFIKDFKGGYVKLAAGYHSLLFRAYDRCHNVDSCRFDVHVKDNTPPVAICDRETAVSLDRFGEAWVPAHVFDDGSYDDCHIKSFKVRRMDNGTPCNYSSATFQDSVGFCCEDAER
;
A
#
# COMPACT_ATOMS: atom_id res chain seq x y z
N MET A 1 -59.97 -49.72 -9.82
CA MET A 1 -59.59 -48.35 -9.39
C MET A 1 -58.38 -47.94 -10.21
N LYS A 2 -58.47 -46.89 -11.04
CA LYS A 2 -57.32 -46.32 -11.74
C LYS A 2 -56.88 -45.08 -10.96
N ILE A 3 -55.64 -45.07 -10.47
CA ILE A 3 -55.04 -43.89 -9.85
C ILE A 3 -54.35 -43.13 -10.97
N TYR A 4 -54.70 -41.86 -11.14
CA TYR A 4 -54.06 -40.94 -12.07
C TYR A 4 -53.18 -39.98 -11.27
N LEU A 5 -51.90 -39.91 -11.63
CA LEU A 5 -50.95 -38.96 -11.05
C LEU A 5 -50.91 -37.70 -11.92
N LYS A 6 -51.16 -36.53 -11.33
CA LYS A 6 -50.98 -35.25 -12.04
C LYS A 6 -49.50 -34.92 -12.09
N HIS A 7 -48.98 -34.72 -13.30
CA HIS A 7 -47.58 -34.31 -13.49
C HIS A 7 -47.38 -32.83 -13.16
N LEU A 8 -46.18 -32.49 -12.70
CA LEU A 8 -45.74 -31.10 -12.53
C LEU A 8 -45.63 -30.41 -13.88
N GLU A 9 -46.31 -29.29 -14.09
CA GLU A 9 -46.24 -28.51 -15.34
C GLU A 9 -45.03 -27.58 -15.30
N LEU A 10 -44.06 -27.76 -16.22
CA LEU A 10 -42.81 -26.98 -16.23
C LEU A 10 -43.05 -25.47 -16.47
N ASP A 11 -44.15 -25.10 -17.11
CA ASP A 11 -44.51 -23.70 -17.35
C ASP A 11 -45.12 -23.00 -16.14
N SER A 12 -45.61 -23.77 -15.18
CA SER A 12 -46.14 -23.28 -13.91
C SER A 12 -45.04 -23.16 -12.84
N VAL A 13 -43.77 -23.47 -13.17
CA VAL A 13 -42.62 -23.25 -12.29
C VAL A 13 -42.24 -21.78 -12.31
N VAL A 14 -42.18 -21.18 -11.12
CA VAL A 14 -41.69 -19.81 -10.91
C VAL A 14 -40.20 -19.90 -10.56
N PHE A 15 -39.35 -19.33 -11.40
CA PHE A 15 -37.92 -19.27 -11.16
C PHE A 15 -37.57 -18.03 -10.34
N PRO A 16 -36.48 -18.07 -9.56
CA PRO A 16 -36.05 -16.92 -8.77
C PRO A 16 -35.58 -15.77 -9.68
N ASP A 17 -35.84 -14.55 -9.23
CA ASP A 17 -35.42 -13.33 -9.94
C ASP A 17 -33.88 -13.23 -10.01
N SER A 18 -33.41 -12.51 -11.04
CA SER A 18 -32.00 -12.15 -11.12
C SER A 18 -31.65 -11.09 -10.06
N LEU A 19 -30.44 -11.18 -9.51
CA LEU A 19 -29.89 -10.26 -8.52
C LEU A 19 -28.76 -9.47 -9.17
N SER A 20 -29.02 -8.27 -9.64
CA SER A 20 -28.08 -7.52 -10.46
C SER A 20 -28.23 -6.01 -10.31
N ALA A 21 -27.24 -5.26 -10.79
CA ALA A 21 -27.35 -3.81 -10.87
C ALA A 21 -28.50 -3.36 -11.77
N LEU A 22 -28.85 -4.14 -12.80
CA LEU A 22 -29.98 -3.86 -13.70
C LEU A 22 -31.34 -4.02 -13.00
N THR A 23 -31.42 -4.95 -12.07
CA THR A 23 -32.61 -5.22 -11.25
C THR A 23 -32.57 -4.48 -9.90
N LEU A 24 -31.58 -3.59 -9.70
CA LEU A 24 -31.38 -2.76 -8.51
C LEU A 24 -31.32 -3.54 -7.19
N ASN A 25 -30.91 -4.80 -7.24
CA ASN A 25 -30.80 -5.70 -6.08
C ASN A 25 -29.55 -6.61 -6.17
N PRO A 26 -28.35 -6.07 -6.49
CA PRO A 26 -27.13 -6.88 -6.48
C PRO A 26 -26.79 -7.33 -5.06
N LEU A 27 -26.03 -8.42 -4.95
CA LEU A 27 -25.48 -8.85 -3.67
C LEU A 27 -24.26 -7.98 -3.31
N ILE A 28 -24.11 -7.65 -2.03
CA ILE A 28 -22.95 -6.93 -1.52
C ILE A 28 -21.95 -7.97 -0.99
N CYS A 29 -20.70 -7.90 -1.44
CA CYS A 29 -19.65 -8.77 -0.97
C CYS A 29 -19.56 -8.81 0.57
N ASN A 30 -19.29 -9.98 1.14
CA ASN A 30 -19.26 -10.25 2.59
C ASN A 30 -20.56 -9.96 3.36
N ARG A 31 -21.69 -9.79 2.68
CA ARG A 31 -23.01 -9.57 3.32
C ARG A 31 -24.05 -10.63 2.97
N PHE A 32 -23.60 -11.83 2.62
CA PHE A 32 -24.45 -12.98 2.34
C PHE A 32 -23.77 -14.28 2.76
N ASP A 33 -24.59 -15.31 2.99
CA ASP A 33 -24.09 -16.67 3.20
C ASP A 33 -23.57 -17.23 1.88
N ALA A 34 -22.31 -17.64 1.87
CA ALA A 34 -21.63 -18.18 0.70
C ALA A 34 -21.17 -19.61 0.97
N ASP A 35 -21.18 -20.43 -0.08
CA ASP A 35 -20.57 -21.75 -0.05
C ASP A 35 -19.06 -21.63 0.25
N SER A 36 -18.59 -22.42 1.22
CA SER A 36 -17.24 -22.27 1.76
C SER A 36 -16.12 -22.67 0.79
N ILE A 37 -16.46 -23.39 -0.29
CA ILE A 37 -15.49 -23.91 -1.26
C ILE A 37 -15.43 -22.99 -2.49
N THR A 38 -16.59 -22.65 -3.04
CA THR A 38 -16.74 -21.89 -4.28
C THR A 38 -16.85 -20.39 -4.05
N GLY A 39 -17.26 -19.97 -2.85
CA GLY A 39 -17.60 -18.58 -2.54
C GLY A 39 -18.84 -18.07 -3.27
N SER A 40 -19.62 -18.97 -3.89
CA SER A 40 -20.89 -18.63 -4.53
C SER A 40 -21.97 -18.38 -3.48
N PRO A 41 -22.92 -17.46 -3.72
CA PRO A 41 -24.03 -17.24 -2.81
C PRO A 41 -24.89 -18.50 -2.66
N GLU A 42 -25.30 -18.78 -1.43
CA GLU A 42 -26.16 -19.92 -1.12
C GLU A 42 -27.55 -19.77 -1.75
N VAL A 43 -28.19 -20.91 -2.04
CA VAL A 43 -29.46 -20.91 -2.79
C VAL A 43 -30.63 -20.28 -2.02
N TRP A 44 -30.58 -20.24 -0.68
CA TRP A 44 -31.59 -19.53 0.12
C TRP A 44 -31.41 -18.01 0.09
N VAL A 45 -30.20 -17.52 -0.21
CA VAL A 45 -29.93 -16.09 -0.43
C VAL A 45 -30.50 -15.66 -1.78
N THR A 46 -30.29 -16.47 -2.82
CA THR A 46 -30.67 -16.14 -4.20
C THR A 46 -32.06 -16.59 -4.60
N GLY A 47 -32.71 -17.41 -3.77
CA GLY A 47 -33.96 -18.07 -4.08
C GLY A 47 -33.78 -19.35 -4.91
N VAL A 48 -34.86 -20.13 -4.96
CA VAL A 48 -34.96 -21.44 -5.62
C VAL A 48 -36.22 -21.52 -6.49
N PRO A 49 -36.28 -22.40 -7.51
CA PRO A 49 -37.49 -22.62 -8.28
C PRO A 49 -38.64 -23.08 -7.39
N MET A 50 -39.81 -22.49 -7.57
CA MET A 50 -41.02 -22.79 -6.80
C MET A 50 -42.13 -23.34 -7.69
N TYR A 51 -42.94 -24.23 -7.13
CA TYR A 51 -44.15 -24.74 -7.76
C TYR A 51 -45.32 -24.66 -6.78
N HIS A 52 -46.35 -23.88 -7.12
CA HIS A 52 -47.47 -23.55 -6.23
C HIS A 52 -47.02 -23.09 -4.82
N GLY A 53 -45.99 -22.24 -4.77
CA GLY A 53 -45.46 -21.68 -3.52
C GLY A 53 -44.61 -22.65 -2.68
N ARG A 54 -44.32 -23.86 -3.17
CA ARG A 54 -43.40 -24.81 -2.52
C ARG A 54 -42.05 -24.83 -3.24
N PRO A 55 -40.92 -24.84 -2.50
CA PRO A 55 -39.60 -24.92 -3.11
C PRO A 55 -39.40 -26.29 -3.78
N LEU A 56 -38.83 -26.27 -4.99
CA LEU A 56 -38.41 -27.47 -5.70
C LEU A 56 -36.92 -27.79 -5.47
N TYR A 57 -36.20 -27.02 -4.66
CA TYR A 57 -34.80 -27.32 -4.32
C TYR A 57 -34.46 -26.90 -2.88
N PRO A 58 -33.76 -27.74 -2.10
CA PRO A 58 -33.59 -29.17 -2.37
C PRO A 58 -34.97 -29.85 -2.42
N LEU A 59 -35.14 -30.88 -3.27
CA LEU A 59 -36.37 -31.67 -3.30
C LEU A 59 -36.50 -32.43 -1.97
N GLN A 60 -37.12 -31.80 -0.99
CA GLN A 60 -37.69 -32.50 0.15
C GLN A 60 -38.94 -33.21 -0.34
N ASP A 61 -39.20 -34.42 0.16
CA ASP A 61 -40.10 -35.45 -0.40
C ASP A 61 -41.59 -35.04 -0.39
N HIS A 62 -41.92 -33.96 -1.10
CA HIS A 62 -43.20 -33.24 -1.07
C HIS A 62 -44.24 -33.84 -2.04
N GLY A 63 -44.05 -35.10 -2.44
CA GLY A 63 -44.96 -35.80 -3.36
C GLY A 63 -44.79 -35.45 -4.84
N TYR A 64 -43.68 -34.81 -5.22
CA TYR A 64 -43.34 -34.60 -6.63
C TYR A 64 -42.56 -35.80 -7.17
N CYS A 65 -43.26 -36.74 -7.81
CA CYS A 65 -42.63 -37.89 -8.44
C CYS A 65 -42.02 -37.52 -9.79
N ASN A 66 -40.91 -38.18 -10.13
CA ASN A 66 -40.23 -38.07 -11.42
C ASN A 66 -39.84 -36.65 -11.82
N VAL A 67 -39.46 -35.84 -10.84
CA VAL A 67 -38.88 -34.51 -11.02
C VAL A 67 -37.50 -34.51 -10.37
N LYS A 68 -36.53 -33.88 -11.04
CA LYS A 68 -35.21 -33.60 -10.50
C LYS A 68 -34.89 -32.14 -10.75
N VAL A 69 -34.44 -31.46 -9.72
CA VAL A 69 -34.00 -30.06 -9.82
C VAL A 69 -32.55 -29.98 -9.38
N TRP A 70 -31.74 -29.29 -10.16
CA TRP A 70 -30.36 -28.95 -9.81
C TRP A 70 -30.01 -27.60 -10.43
N TYR A 71 -28.84 -27.10 -10.05
CA TYR A 71 -28.28 -25.90 -10.64
C TYR A 71 -26.81 -26.12 -10.99
N GLU A 72 -26.33 -25.30 -11.91
CA GLU A 72 -24.92 -25.19 -12.27
C GLU A 72 -24.54 -23.70 -12.26
N ASP A 73 -23.48 -23.37 -11.54
CA ASP A 73 -22.97 -22.00 -11.47
C ASP A 73 -21.87 -21.81 -12.52
N ILE A 74 -22.09 -20.85 -13.41
CA ILE A 74 -21.11 -20.42 -14.41
C ILE A 74 -20.66 -19.03 -14.00
N ILE A 75 -19.48 -18.96 -13.38
CA ILE A 75 -18.81 -17.69 -13.06
C ILE A 75 -18.22 -17.15 -14.37
N ASP A 76 -18.42 -15.87 -14.66
CA ASP A 76 -17.82 -15.22 -15.83
C ASP A 76 -16.35 -14.85 -15.53
N PRO A 77 -15.36 -15.58 -16.04
CA PRO A 77 -13.95 -15.27 -15.80
C PRO A 77 -13.49 -14.03 -16.58
N ALA A 78 -14.24 -13.65 -17.61
CA ALA A 78 -14.00 -12.45 -18.42
C ALA A 78 -14.63 -11.20 -17.80
N TYR A 79 -15.38 -11.33 -16.68
CA TYR A 79 -15.86 -10.19 -15.92
C TYR A 79 -14.68 -9.47 -15.25
N LYS A 80 -14.10 -8.53 -15.99
CA LYS A 80 -12.95 -7.71 -15.57
C LYS A 80 -13.38 -6.47 -14.77
N LYS A 81 -14.67 -6.30 -14.46
CA LYS A 81 -15.12 -5.20 -13.60
C LYS A 81 -14.98 -5.58 -12.13
N CYS A 82 -15.08 -4.60 -11.25
CA CYS A 82 -15.18 -4.80 -9.81
C CYS A 82 -16.27 -5.82 -9.44
N GLY A 83 -15.98 -6.72 -8.50
CA GLY A 83 -16.92 -7.71 -8.00
C GLY A 83 -16.92 -9.02 -8.80
N LYS A 84 -18.00 -9.79 -8.69
CA LYS A 84 -18.18 -11.07 -9.39
C LYS A 84 -19.49 -11.08 -10.15
N LYS A 85 -19.49 -11.73 -11.32
CA LYS A 85 -20.69 -11.97 -12.11
C LYS A 85 -20.80 -13.45 -12.42
N MET A 86 -21.98 -14.00 -12.23
CA MET A 86 -22.25 -15.40 -12.50
C MET A 86 -23.66 -15.61 -13.06
N ILE A 87 -23.84 -16.72 -13.76
CA ILE A 87 -25.13 -17.23 -14.18
C ILE A 87 -25.35 -18.55 -13.46
N ARG A 88 -26.42 -18.62 -12.67
CA ARG A 88 -26.91 -19.87 -12.06
C ARG A 88 -27.98 -20.47 -12.96
N ASN A 89 -27.65 -21.56 -13.64
CA ASN A 89 -28.58 -22.25 -14.52
C ASN A 89 -29.41 -23.25 -13.73
N TRP A 90 -30.63 -22.87 -13.36
CA TRP A 90 -31.59 -23.79 -12.77
C TRP A 90 -32.13 -24.74 -13.82
N THR A 91 -32.01 -26.04 -13.60
CA THR A 91 -32.61 -27.07 -14.45
C THR A 91 -33.69 -27.82 -13.69
N VAL A 92 -34.92 -27.72 -14.19
CA VAL A 92 -36.04 -28.57 -13.76
C VAL A 92 -36.25 -29.63 -14.82
N PHE A 93 -35.90 -30.85 -14.48
CA PHE A 93 -36.05 -32.04 -15.31
C PHE A 93 -37.22 -32.86 -14.81
N ARG A 94 -38.05 -33.33 -15.74
CA ARG A 94 -39.16 -34.22 -15.48
C ARG A 94 -39.09 -35.40 -16.43
N TRP A 95 -39.38 -36.60 -15.93
CA TRP A 95 -39.48 -37.79 -16.76
C TRP A 95 -40.79 -38.54 -16.52
N TYR A 96 -41.28 -39.25 -17.52
CA TYR A 96 -42.44 -40.14 -17.37
C TYR A 96 -42.47 -41.13 -18.52
N CYS A 97 -42.87 -42.37 -18.21
CA CYS A 97 -42.88 -43.48 -19.16
C CYS A 97 -41.53 -43.58 -19.89
N ASN A 98 -41.49 -43.23 -21.17
CA ASN A 98 -40.31 -43.30 -22.04
C ASN A 98 -39.88 -41.93 -22.59
N THR A 99 -40.32 -40.82 -21.98
CA THR A 99 -39.97 -39.46 -22.40
C THR A 99 -39.50 -38.62 -21.22
N PHE A 100 -38.87 -37.51 -21.54
CA PHE A 100 -38.47 -36.50 -20.56
C PHE A 100 -38.61 -35.10 -21.15
N GLU A 101 -38.76 -34.14 -20.26
CA GLU A 101 -38.75 -32.73 -20.58
C GLU A 101 -37.85 -32.01 -19.57
N LYS A 102 -37.18 -30.94 -20.02
CA LYS A 102 -36.42 -30.09 -19.13
C LYS A 102 -36.66 -28.64 -19.45
N LYS A 103 -36.66 -27.81 -18.40
CA LYS A 103 -36.64 -26.36 -18.50
C LYS A 103 -35.38 -25.85 -17.82
N VAL A 104 -34.59 -25.09 -18.56
CA VAL A 104 -33.38 -24.43 -18.05
C VAL A 104 -33.69 -22.94 -17.95
N TYR A 105 -33.41 -22.35 -16.79
CA TYR A 105 -33.61 -20.93 -16.56
C TYR A 105 -32.31 -20.30 -16.03
N PRO A 106 -31.72 -19.36 -16.77
CA PRO A 106 -30.54 -18.64 -16.31
C PRO A 106 -30.93 -17.54 -15.33
N GLN A 107 -30.47 -17.65 -14.09
CA GLN A 107 -30.54 -16.58 -13.09
C GLN A 107 -29.24 -15.79 -13.13
N LEU A 108 -29.30 -14.49 -13.45
CA LEU A 108 -28.12 -13.63 -13.39
C LEU A 108 -27.89 -13.16 -11.95
N ILE A 109 -26.67 -13.34 -11.44
CA ILE A 109 -26.26 -12.87 -10.11
C ILE A 109 -24.99 -12.03 -10.26
N GLU A 110 -25.05 -10.80 -9.76
CA GLU A 110 -23.92 -9.88 -9.63
C GLU A 110 -23.66 -9.60 -8.15
N ILE A 111 -22.39 -9.74 -7.77
CA ILE A 111 -21.86 -9.37 -6.46
C ILE A 111 -21.02 -8.13 -6.67
N ILE A 112 -21.44 -7.03 -6.06
CA ILE A 112 -20.69 -5.77 -6.05
C ILE A 112 -19.87 -5.65 -4.78
N ASP A 113 -18.77 -4.92 -4.89
CA ASP A 113 -17.93 -4.60 -3.76
C ASP A 113 -17.94 -3.09 -3.51
N THR A 114 -18.24 -2.75 -2.27
CA THR A 114 -18.43 -1.38 -1.78
C THR A 114 -17.56 -1.12 -0.55
N LEU A 115 -16.68 -2.06 -0.18
CA LEU A 115 -15.83 -1.96 0.98
C LEU A 115 -14.45 -1.49 0.54
N ALA A 116 -13.85 -0.59 1.31
CA ALA A 116 -12.49 -0.18 1.06
C ALA A 116 -11.50 -1.31 1.42
N PRO A 117 -10.37 -1.40 0.72
CA PRO A 117 -9.30 -2.30 1.11
C PRO A 117 -8.75 -1.88 2.47
N THR A 118 -8.27 -2.83 3.26
CA THR A 118 -7.52 -2.53 4.49
C THR A 118 -6.05 -2.27 4.14
N ILE A 119 -5.49 -1.16 4.65
CA ILE A 119 -4.07 -0.83 4.50
C ILE A 119 -3.38 -0.67 5.87
N LYS A 120 -2.22 -1.32 6.04
CA LYS A 120 -1.36 -1.17 7.21
C LYS A 120 -0.01 -0.58 6.79
N CYS A 121 0.24 0.63 7.28
CA CYS A 121 1.50 1.34 7.07
C CYS A 121 2.69 0.66 7.75
N PRO A 122 3.92 0.90 7.25
CA PRO A 122 5.13 0.52 7.96
C PRO A 122 5.30 1.35 9.24
N TYR A 123 6.22 0.90 10.09
CA TYR A 123 6.68 1.72 11.23
C TYR A 123 7.44 2.96 10.75
N PRO A 124 7.61 3.98 11.60
CA PRO A 124 8.41 5.15 11.27
C PRO A 124 9.82 4.77 10.80
N ILE A 125 10.33 5.50 9.82
CA ILE A 125 11.63 5.24 9.19
C ILE A 125 12.62 6.32 9.62
N GLU A 126 13.81 5.92 10.05
CA GLU A 126 14.94 6.83 10.19
C GLU A 126 15.91 6.63 9.03
N ALA A 127 16.40 7.73 8.47
CA ALA A 127 17.42 7.74 7.43
C ALA A 127 18.48 8.79 7.75
N THR A 128 19.66 8.63 7.14
CA THR A 128 20.74 9.62 7.23
C THR A 128 21.02 10.21 5.87
N THR A 129 21.52 11.45 5.85
CA THR A 129 22.01 12.11 4.64
C THR A 129 23.10 11.27 3.98
N ALA A 130 23.21 11.35 2.65
CA ALA A 130 24.04 10.43 1.86
C ALA A 130 25.47 10.98 1.57
N GLY A 131 25.84 12.11 2.15
CA GLY A 131 27.07 12.83 1.82
C GLY A 131 26.99 13.63 0.53
N GLY A 132 27.89 14.61 0.39
CA GLY A 132 27.98 15.52 -0.75
C GLY A 132 27.62 16.95 -0.39
N TYR A 133 26.91 17.64 -1.29
CA TYR A 133 26.58 19.08 -1.16
C TYR A 133 25.08 19.36 -1.01
N LYS A 134 24.25 18.31 -0.91
CA LYS A 134 22.79 18.46 -0.78
C LYS A 134 22.33 17.78 0.49
N CYS A 135 21.59 18.53 1.30
CA CYS A 135 21.04 18.08 2.57
C CYS A 135 19.85 17.14 2.36
N GLU A 136 20.09 16.02 1.69
CA GLU A 136 19.09 15.02 1.30
C GLU A 136 19.57 13.59 1.57
N ALA A 137 18.61 12.70 1.81
CA ALA A 137 18.82 11.27 1.96
C ALA A 137 18.04 10.50 0.90
N ASN A 138 18.59 9.35 0.49
CA ASN A 138 17.89 8.37 -0.33
C ASN A 138 17.22 7.35 0.60
N VAL A 139 15.92 7.51 0.83
CA VAL A 139 15.15 6.73 1.82
C VAL A 139 14.46 5.56 1.13
N PHE A 140 14.73 4.34 1.59
CA PHE A 140 13.96 3.17 1.15
C PHE A 140 12.60 3.14 1.83
N VAL A 141 11.54 3.19 1.04
CA VAL A 141 10.15 3.08 1.48
C VAL A 141 9.64 1.68 1.10
N PRO A 142 9.30 0.83 2.08
CA PRO A 142 8.75 -0.49 1.80
C PRO A 142 7.28 -0.39 1.33
N MET A 143 6.80 -1.45 0.69
CA MET A 143 5.39 -1.57 0.33
C MET A 143 4.53 -1.78 1.60
N PRO A 144 3.37 -1.11 1.75
CA PRO A 144 2.48 -1.34 2.89
C PRO A 144 1.79 -2.71 2.78
N VAL A 145 1.34 -3.26 3.89
CA VAL A 145 0.53 -4.49 3.84
C VAL A 145 -0.89 -4.09 3.48
N THR A 146 -1.45 -4.69 2.43
CA THR A 146 -2.82 -4.47 2.00
C THR A 146 -3.60 -5.78 1.97
N TYR A 147 -4.90 -5.69 2.23
CA TYR A 147 -5.80 -6.82 2.18
C TYR A 147 -7.20 -6.36 1.82
N ASP A 148 -7.85 -7.08 0.93
CA ASP A 148 -9.26 -6.89 0.61
C ASP A 148 -9.91 -8.27 0.41
N SER A 149 -11.04 -8.49 1.08
CA SER A 149 -11.72 -9.79 1.09
C SER A 149 -12.52 -10.07 -0.19
N CYS A 150 -12.80 -9.04 -0.98
CA CYS A 150 -13.69 -9.06 -2.12
C CYS A 150 -12.91 -9.06 -3.43
N VAL A 151 -11.77 -8.36 -3.46
CA VAL A 151 -10.90 -8.22 -4.62
C VAL A 151 -9.44 -8.36 -4.22
N ASN A 152 -8.74 -9.38 -4.73
CA ASN A 152 -7.31 -9.61 -4.45
C ASN A 152 -6.35 -8.63 -5.17
N ASP A 153 -6.85 -7.60 -5.82
CA ASP A 153 -6.13 -6.69 -6.71
C ASP A 153 -6.19 -5.26 -6.14
N VAL A 154 -5.29 -4.98 -5.20
CA VAL A 154 -5.15 -3.66 -4.56
C VAL A 154 -3.96 -2.93 -5.15
N THR A 155 -4.20 -1.73 -5.64
CA THR A 155 -3.17 -0.81 -6.14
C THR A 155 -2.84 0.21 -5.05
N VAL A 156 -1.57 0.58 -4.93
CA VAL A 156 -1.11 1.53 -3.90
C VAL A 156 -0.39 2.67 -4.57
N ASP A 157 -0.75 3.90 -4.24
CA ASP A 157 0.01 5.09 -4.61
C ASP A 157 0.72 5.68 -3.38
N LEU A 158 1.85 6.33 -3.61
CA LEU A 158 2.61 7.05 -2.59
C LEU A 158 2.59 8.55 -2.87
N VAL A 159 2.18 9.33 -1.87
CA VAL A 159 2.30 10.79 -1.84
C VAL A 159 3.33 11.16 -0.78
N TYR A 160 4.30 11.99 -1.16
CA TYR A 160 5.37 12.45 -0.28
C TYR A 160 5.79 13.89 -0.64
N PRO A 161 6.59 14.59 0.19
CA PRO A 161 6.97 15.98 -0.10
C PRO A 161 7.64 16.21 -1.46
N GLY A 162 8.35 15.20 -1.99
CA GLY A 162 8.98 15.26 -3.31
C GLY A 162 8.07 14.92 -4.49
N GLY A 163 6.80 14.56 -4.26
CA GLY A 163 5.81 14.34 -5.31
C GLY A 163 4.88 13.14 -5.09
N PHE A 164 4.54 12.48 -6.19
CA PHE A 164 3.57 11.40 -6.25
C PHE A 164 4.10 10.25 -7.10
N ILE A 165 4.01 9.02 -6.58
CA ILE A 165 4.35 7.79 -7.30
C ILE A 165 3.10 6.94 -7.41
N LYS A 166 2.67 6.73 -8.66
CA LYS A 166 1.54 5.85 -8.98
C LYS A 166 1.98 4.40 -8.99
N ASP A 167 1.11 3.50 -8.52
CA ASP A 167 1.34 2.04 -8.49
C ASP A 167 2.68 1.67 -7.84
N PHE A 168 2.92 2.23 -6.65
CA PHE A 168 4.13 2.06 -5.87
C PHE A 168 4.35 0.60 -5.46
N LYS A 169 5.52 0.06 -5.82
CA LYS A 169 5.93 -1.34 -5.52
C LYS A 169 7.05 -1.44 -4.48
N GLY A 170 7.24 -0.40 -3.65
CA GLY A 170 8.45 -0.25 -2.83
C GLY A 170 9.59 0.38 -3.63
N GLY A 171 10.46 1.13 -2.96
CA GLY A 171 11.59 1.77 -3.64
C GLY A 171 12.20 2.92 -2.87
N TYR A 172 13.14 3.61 -3.51
CA TYR A 172 13.83 4.73 -2.90
C TYR A 172 13.18 6.06 -3.29
N VAL A 173 13.07 6.98 -2.32
CA VAL A 173 12.66 8.36 -2.52
C VAL A 173 13.70 9.32 -1.93
N LYS A 174 13.86 10.48 -2.55
CA LYS A 174 14.72 11.55 -2.02
C LYS A 174 13.94 12.45 -1.08
N LEU A 175 14.48 12.68 0.10
CA LEU A 175 13.91 13.57 1.12
C LEU A 175 15.00 14.45 1.71
N ALA A 176 14.70 15.73 1.92
CA ALA A 176 15.61 16.65 2.63
C ALA A 176 15.78 16.24 4.10
N ALA A 177 16.80 16.73 4.80
CA ALA A 177 16.90 16.55 6.25
C ALA A 177 15.67 17.15 6.97
N GLY A 178 15.23 16.48 8.04
CA GLY A 178 14.06 16.84 8.83
C GLY A 178 12.98 15.76 8.89
N TYR A 179 11.80 16.16 9.36
CA TYR A 179 10.64 15.28 9.55
C TYR A 179 9.68 15.39 8.37
N HIS A 180 9.29 14.23 7.82
CA HIS A 180 8.37 14.12 6.69
C HIS A 180 7.24 13.16 7.01
N SER A 181 6.02 13.51 6.62
CA SER A 181 4.86 12.61 6.69
C SER A 181 4.54 12.10 5.29
N LEU A 182 4.61 10.79 5.11
CA LEU A 182 4.29 10.12 3.84
C LEU A 182 2.88 9.53 3.92
N LEU A 183 2.18 9.53 2.79
CA LEU A 183 0.80 9.04 2.68
C LEU A 183 0.73 7.95 1.61
N PHE A 184 0.33 6.75 2.01
CA PHE A 184 -0.13 5.73 1.08
C PHE A 184 -1.62 5.86 0.83
N ARG A 185 -2.05 5.65 -0.42
CA ARG A 185 -3.45 5.49 -0.80
C ARG A 185 -3.61 4.14 -1.47
N ALA A 186 -4.41 3.26 -0.88
CA ALA A 186 -4.76 1.98 -1.45
C ALA A 186 -6.13 2.09 -2.14
N TYR A 187 -6.22 1.57 -3.36
CA TYR A 187 -7.45 1.49 -4.13
C TYR A 187 -7.63 0.04 -4.56
N ASP A 188 -8.81 -0.51 -4.30
CA ASP A 188 -9.22 -1.74 -4.92
C ASP A 188 -9.61 -1.50 -6.40
N ARG A 189 -9.98 -2.57 -7.11
CA ARG A 189 -10.49 -2.50 -8.48
C ARG A 189 -11.87 -1.81 -8.59
N CYS A 190 -12.54 -1.63 -7.48
CA CYS A 190 -13.86 -1.02 -7.33
C CYS A 190 -13.80 0.49 -7.09
N HIS A 191 -12.60 1.04 -7.00
CA HIS A 191 -12.34 2.42 -6.63
C HIS A 191 -12.77 2.76 -5.20
N ASN A 192 -12.96 1.76 -4.32
CA ASN A 192 -13.02 2.02 -2.90
C ASN A 192 -11.59 2.30 -2.40
N VAL A 193 -11.47 3.21 -1.44
CA VAL A 193 -10.18 3.79 -1.06
C VAL A 193 -10.00 3.77 0.44
N ASP A 194 -8.83 3.34 0.86
CA ASP A 194 -8.33 3.59 2.21
C ASP A 194 -6.92 4.19 2.15
N SER A 195 -6.48 4.80 3.25
CA SER A 195 -5.19 5.47 3.30
C SER A 195 -4.55 5.38 4.67
N CYS A 196 -3.23 5.36 4.70
CA CYS A 196 -2.47 5.40 5.94
C CYS A 196 -1.27 6.34 5.82
N ARG A 197 -0.87 6.92 6.94
CA ARG A 197 0.31 7.79 7.05
C ARG A 197 1.37 7.15 7.92
N PHE A 198 2.62 7.41 7.59
CA PHE A 198 3.77 7.07 8.41
C PHE A 198 4.82 8.17 8.31
N ASP A 199 5.68 8.24 9.33
CA ASP A 199 6.67 9.30 9.45
C ASP A 199 8.05 8.82 9.02
N VAL A 200 8.79 9.74 8.40
CA VAL A 200 10.19 9.56 8.04
C VAL A 200 11.00 10.70 8.65
N HIS A 201 12.04 10.34 9.41
CA HIS A 201 12.97 11.30 9.98
C HIS A 201 14.33 11.15 9.30
N VAL A 202 14.72 12.17 8.53
CA VAL A 202 16.03 12.25 7.91
C VAL A 202 16.94 13.07 8.83
N LYS A 203 17.94 12.40 9.41
CA LYS A 203 18.95 13.02 10.27
C LYS A 203 20.20 13.34 9.46
N ASP A 204 20.85 14.42 9.82
CA ASP A 204 22.23 14.66 9.42
C ASP A 204 23.16 13.98 10.43
N ASN A 205 23.74 12.85 10.03
CA ASN A 205 24.80 12.18 10.78
C ASN A 205 26.06 11.99 9.91
N THR A 206 26.14 12.68 8.77
CA THR A 206 27.31 12.60 7.90
C THR A 206 28.36 13.57 8.45
N PRO A 207 29.61 13.14 8.71
CA PRO A 207 30.63 14.05 9.17
C PRO A 207 31.07 14.98 8.02
N PRO A 208 31.40 16.26 8.30
CA PRO A 208 31.91 17.19 7.31
C PRO A 208 33.28 16.76 6.80
N VAL A 209 33.61 17.14 5.58
CA VAL A 209 34.94 16.98 4.97
C VAL A 209 35.73 18.27 5.14
N ALA A 210 36.77 18.22 5.98
CA ALA A 210 37.69 19.34 6.16
C ALA A 210 38.72 19.39 5.02
N ILE A 211 38.83 20.53 4.36
CA ILE A 211 39.84 20.85 3.36
C ILE A 211 40.57 22.09 3.85
N CYS A 212 41.88 21.98 4.06
CA CYS A 212 42.67 23.07 4.66
C CYS A 212 43.63 23.68 3.65
N ASP A 213 43.85 24.98 3.78
CA ASP A 213 44.94 25.67 3.11
C ASP A 213 46.28 25.01 3.47
N ARG A 214 47.10 24.78 2.46
CA ARG A 214 48.45 24.23 2.68
C ARG A 214 49.39 25.26 3.31
N GLU A 215 49.23 26.51 2.93
CA GLU A 215 50.06 27.64 3.37
C GLU A 215 49.17 28.85 3.65
N THR A 216 49.26 29.39 4.87
CA THR A 216 48.51 30.57 5.30
C THR A 216 49.50 31.63 5.76
N ALA A 217 49.52 32.79 5.10
CA ALA A 217 50.37 33.91 5.51
C ALA A 217 49.69 34.69 6.65
N VAL A 218 50.36 34.77 7.80
CA VAL A 218 49.87 35.46 9.00
C VAL A 218 50.78 36.64 9.30
N SER A 219 50.20 37.83 9.49
CA SER A 219 50.95 39.02 9.92
C SER A 219 50.82 39.21 11.42
N LEU A 220 51.95 39.46 12.08
CA LEU A 220 52.00 39.76 13.51
C LEU A 220 51.73 41.25 13.75
N ASP A 221 51.11 41.58 14.88
CA ASP A 221 50.87 42.96 15.28
C ASP A 221 52.13 43.64 15.85
N ARG A 222 52.00 44.88 16.34
CA ARG A 222 53.13 45.63 16.93
C ARG A 222 53.70 45.01 18.21
N PHE A 223 52.97 44.09 18.83
CA PHE A 223 53.38 43.35 20.03
C PHE A 223 53.97 41.98 19.66
N GLY A 224 54.00 41.65 18.37
CA GLY A 224 54.57 40.40 17.90
C GLY A 224 53.63 39.21 18.03
N GLU A 225 52.32 39.44 18.12
CA GLU A 225 51.32 38.38 18.27
C GLU A 225 50.27 38.42 17.14
N ALA A 226 49.66 37.28 16.84
CA ALA A 226 48.49 37.18 15.98
C ALA A 226 47.56 36.07 16.46
N TRP A 227 46.25 36.33 16.47
CA TRP A 227 45.22 35.32 16.72
C TRP A 227 44.46 35.06 15.43
N VAL A 228 44.61 33.84 14.90
CA VAL A 228 44.07 33.47 13.60
C VAL A 228 42.84 32.57 13.82
N PRO A 229 41.64 33.02 13.41
CA PRO A 229 40.43 32.22 13.49
C PRO A 229 40.51 30.94 12.65
N ALA A 230 39.81 29.89 13.07
CA ALA A 230 39.80 28.58 12.41
C ALA A 230 39.41 28.63 10.91
N HIS A 231 38.48 29.51 10.55
CA HIS A 231 37.99 29.63 9.16
C HIS A 231 39.03 30.19 8.19
N VAL A 232 40.12 30.78 8.68
CA VAL A 232 41.21 31.30 7.82
C VAL A 232 42.01 30.16 7.19
N PHE A 233 41.97 28.97 7.78
CA PHE A 233 42.67 27.79 7.27
C PHE A 233 41.81 26.94 6.33
N ASP A 234 40.60 27.39 6.00
CA ASP A 234 39.65 26.63 5.19
C ASP A 234 39.91 26.82 3.68
N ASP A 235 40.11 25.71 2.97
CA ASP A 235 40.26 25.67 1.50
C ASP A 235 39.04 24.98 0.85
N GLY A 236 37.84 25.39 1.29
CA GLY A 236 36.58 24.89 0.74
C GLY A 236 36.10 23.58 1.37
N SER A 237 36.23 23.44 2.69
CA SER A 237 35.55 22.37 3.43
C SER A 237 34.06 22.34 3.10
N TYR A 238 33.46 21.15 3.15
CA TYR A 238 32.04 21.01 2.84
C TYR A 238 31.36 19.96 3.72
N ASP A 239 30.05 20.12 3.81
CA ASP A 239 29.12 19.20 4.45
C ASP A 239 27.84 19.17 3.63
N ASP A 240 27.08 18.08 3.72
CA ASP A 240 25.84 17.97 2.95
C ASP A 240 24.71 18.82 3.53
N CYS A 241 24.69 19.05 4.85
CA CYS A 241 23.63 19.76 5.53
C CYS A 241 23.99 21.12 6.09
N HIS A 242 25.23 21.34 6.52
CA HIS A 242 25.93 22.62 6.72
C HIS A 242 27.08 22.37 7.70
N ILE A 243 28.21 23.07 7.52
CA ILE A 243 29.28 23.02 8.51
C ILE A 243 28.80 23.72 9.80
N LYS A 244 28.73 22.95 10.89
CA LYS A 244 28.31 23.47 12.20
C LYS A 244 29.31 24.43 12.82
N SER A 245 30.61 24.14 12.71
CA SER A 245 31.68 24.96 13.28
C SER A 245 33.04 24.62 12.68
N PHE A 246 33.90 25.64 12.53
CA PHE A 246 35.32 25.47 12.29
C PHE A 246 36.07 25.50 13.61
N LYS A 247 36.99 24.56 13.81
CA LYS A 247 37.91 24.57 14.95
C LYS A 247 39.32 24.26 14.46
N VAL A 248 40.30 24.90 15.08
CA VAL A 248 41.72 24.76 14.76
C VAL A 248 42.51 24.44 16.02
N ARG A 249 43.63 23.73 15.86
CA ARG A 249 44.55 23.39 16.95
C ARG A 249 45.97 23.45 16.41
N ARG A 250 46.90 23.98 17.19
CA ARG A 250 48.32 23.84 16.85
C ARG A 250 48.81 22.41 17.12
N MET A 251 49.59 21.87 16.19
CA MET A 251 50.10 20.51 16.30
C MET A 251 51.23 20.39 17.33
N ASP A 252 51.91 21.49 17.63
CA ASP A 252 53.05 21.62 18.55
C ASP A 252 52.64 21.95 20.01
N ASN A 253 51.35 21.83 20.34
CA ASN A 253 50.77 22.21 21.62
C ASN A 253 51.07 23.67 22.04
N GLY A 254 51.27 24.56 21.05
CA GLY A 254 51.47 25.99 21.25
C GLY A 254 52.90 26.40 21.56
N THR A 255 53.86 25.54 21.27
CA THR A 255 55.28 25.84 21.44
C THR A 255 55.86 26.48 20.18
N PRO A 256 56.65 27.56 20.30
CA PRO A 256 57.34 27.99 21.53
C PRO A 256 56.63 29.12 22.30
N CYS A 257 55.58 29.72 21.74
CA CYS A 257 54.84 30.85 22.32
C CYS A 257 54.03 30.54 23.61
N ASN A 258 54.07 29.29 24.10
CA ASN A 258 53.33 28.79 25.27
C ASN A 258 51.80 29.01 25.22
N TYR A 259 51.20 29.02 24.03
CA TYR A 259 49.74 29.06 23.88
C TYR A 259 49.11 27.70 24.26
N SER A 260 48.10 27.67 25.11
CA SER A 260 47.43 26.40 25.43
C SER A 260 46.63 25.88 24.22
N SER A 261 47.06 24.77 23.59
CA SER A 261 46.38 24.19 22.42
C SER A 261 46.22 22.66 22.48
N ALA A 262 46.00 22.09 23.66
CA ALA A 262 45.73 20.66 23.82
C ALA A 262 44.40 20.21 23.17
N THR A 263 43.50 21.15 22.86
CA THR A 263 42.18 20.90 22.26
C THR A 263 41.93 21.84 21.08
N PHE A 264 40.96 21.48 20.25
CA PHE A 264 40.48 22.31 19.13
C PHE A 264 39.75 23.57 19.65
N GLN A 265 40.14 24.74 19.14
CA GLN A 265 39.68 26.06 19.56
C GLN A 265 39.15 26.87 18.36
N ASP A 266 38.50 28.01 18.62
CA ASP A 266 37.99 28.90 17.57
C ASP A 266 39.10 29.70 16.85
N SER A 267 40.27 29.80 17.48
CA SER A 267 41.44 30.48 16.94
C SER A 267 42.72 29.90 17.53
N VAL A 268 43.84 30.08 16.85
CA VAL A 268 45.18 29.77 17.37
C VAL A 268 46.06 31.02 17.36
N GLY A 269 46.90 31.14 18.38
CA GLY A 269 47.88 32.22 18.50
C GLY A 269 49.19 31.89 17.77
N PHE A 270 49.82 32.91 17.21
CA PHE A 270 51.19 32.91 16.67
C PHE A 270 51.98 34.07 17.29
N CYS A 271 53.28 33.87 17.51
CA CYS A 271 54.16 34.91 18.01
C CYS A 271 55.44 35.05 17.19
N CYS A 272 56.29 36.05 17.48
CA CYS A 272 57.57 36.25 16.79
C CYS A 272 58.45 34.99 16.72
N GLU A 273 58.46 34.17 17.77
CA GLU A 273 59.26 32.94 17.81
C GLU A 273 58.78 31.87 16.80
N ASP A 274 57.54 31.95 16.31
CA ASP A 274 57.05 31.11 15.21
C ASP A 274 57.60 31.54 13.84
N ALA A 275 57.95 32.82 13.67
CA ALA A 275 58.46 33.37 12.41
C ALA A 275 59.96 33.12 12.20
N GLU A 276 60.67 32.71 13.25
CA GLU A 276 62.11 32.42 13.23
C GLU A 276 62.42 30.93 12.94
N ARG A 277 61.42 30.14 12.53
CA ARG A 277 61.52 28.73 12.11
C ARG A 277 61.44 28.57 10.60
#